data_AF-A0A3C0EPR4-F1
#
_entry.id   AF-A0A3C0EPR4-F1
#
_cell.length_a   1.000
_cell.length_b   1.000
_cell.length_c   1.000
_cell.angle_alpha   90.00
_cell.angle_beta   90.00
_cell.angle_gamma   90.00
#
_symmetry.space_group_name_H-M   'P 1'
#
loop_
_entity.id
_entity.type
_entity.pdbx_description
1 polymer ?
#
loop_
_entity_poly.entity_id
_entity_poly.type
_entity_poly.pdbx_seq_one_letter_code
_entity_poly.pdbx_strand_id
1 'polypeptide(L)'
;FADEILVPMQMDTDDITAKEWQLIHEAFKDYDQWVTDKPASAIVNFSLEQIHELSEDQYVDAIRQLIDTSCATAIELTEIRMVEKLSLYQGYMIQLANNFVSFPYLYDEKKRAIFEHGSLVMDGRWFNMAIQTDDRKAHIKATEQSEIFVIYVLVTGINGESDMELAFPVTSGGKGNLCIGKRGIFHNLKGEMRDAQIVHIVENPISLTEALIAPFKRIASLVSGKIEKLTQTAEKNLDKATDDAFKTVQDVGTPAAPTASTSSANPGLVSGGIFAAGSVAIAALGSAAAYISKIFIQNGAFKVLGGLLAALVAVMIPVAIIALLKLMRRDLSSMLEGAGWAINARMRLTRQQADQFTNRPLVPGVIHRWFKSPLFLGTILVVIAIWLLFHFEVFPLKPKSPKPDAINPVPIVQPVENTKDK
;
A
#
# COMPACT_ATOMS: atom_id res chain seq x y z
N PHE A 1 -11.20 -62.03 48.41
CA PHE A 1 -11.95 -60.78 48.72
C PHE A 1 -12.43 -60.73 50.16
N ALA A 2 -13.37 -61.57 50.60
CA ALA A 2 -13.83 -61.55 52.00
C ALA A 2 -12.69 -61.80 53.00
N ASP A 3 -11.96 -62.91 52.86
CA ASP A 3 -10.88 -63.26 53.80
C ASP A 3 -9.62 -62.38 53.69
N GLU A 4 -9.37 -61.79 52.52
CA GLU A 4 -8.13 -61.08 52.21
C GLU A 4 -8.24 -59.56 52.37
N ILE A 5 -9.45 -59.00 52.25
CA ILE A 5 -9.70 -57.54 52.26
C ILE A 5 -10.66 -57.17 53.39
N LEU A 6 -11.81 -57.86 53.51
CA LEU A 6 -12.82 -57.52 54.50
C LEU A 6 -12.39 -57.92 55.93
N VAL A 7 -11.87 -59.13 56.12
CA VAL A 7 -11.42 -59.62 57.44
C VAL A 7 -10.27 -58.77 58.03
N PRO A 8 -9.20 -58.43 57.28
CA PRO A 8 -8.15 -57.54 57.79
C PRO A 8 -8.62 -56.11 58.07
N MET A 9 -9.64 -55.63 57.35
CA MET A 9 -10.30 -54.35 57.62
C MET A 9 -11.35 -54.42 58.74
N GLN A 10 -11.48 -55.57 59.42
CA GLN A 10 -12.44 -55.84 60.50
C GLN A 10 -13.90 -55.63 60.08
N MET A 11 -14.19 -55.96 58.82
CA MET A 11 -15.54 -55.91 58.25
C MET A 11 -16.07 -57.35 58.18
N ASP A 12 -17.11 -57.64 58.95
CA ASP A 12 -17.72 -58.98 59.06
C ASP A 12 -19.15 -58.94 58.49
N THR A 13 -19.26 -58.77 57.17
CA THR A 13 -20.52 -58.71 56.45
C THR A 13 -20.43 -59.38 55.07
N ASP A 14 -21.46 -60.17 54.72
CA ASP A 14 -21.61 -60.81 53.40
C ASP A 14 -22.06 -59.82 52.30
N ASP A 15 -22.60 -58.67 52.70
CA ASP A 15 -23.03 -57.58 51.81
C ASP A 15 -22.29 -56.28 52.15
N ILE A 16 -21.78 -55.58 51.12
CA ILE A 16 -21.01 -54.34 51.26
C ILE A 16 -21.88 -53.16 50.83
N THR A 17 -22.07 -52.19 51.72
CA THR A 17 -22.77 -50.96 51.37
C THR A 17 -21.90 -50.02 50.53
N ALA A 18 -22.52 -49.10 49.79
CA ALA A 18 -21.77 -48.14 48.96
C ALA A 18 -20.76 -47.28 49.73
N LYS A 19 -21.02 -47.00 51.02
CA LYS A 19 -20.09 -46.25 51.90
C LYS A 19 -18.88 -47.10 52.31
N GLU A 20 -19.12 -48.36 52.63
CA GLU A 20 -18.07 -49.33 52.97
C GLU A 20 -17.17 -49.61 51.76
N TRP A 21 -17.75 -49.68 50.57
CA TRP A 21 -16.99 -49.77 49.32
C TRP A 21 -16.08 -48.55 49.09
N GLN A 22 -16.55 -47.34 49.43
CA GLN A 22 -15.70 -46.14 49.34
C GLN A 22 -14.54 -46.16 50.33
N LEU A 23 -14.75 -46.65 51.56
CA LEU A 23 -13.68 -46.78 52.56
C LEU A 23 -12.59 -47.76 52.11
N ILE A 24 -12.98 -48.87 51.48
CA ILE A 24 -12.02 -49.83 50.90
C ILE A 24 -11.21 -49.15 49.79
N HIS A 25 -11.87 -48.45 48.86
CA HIS A 25 -11.16 -47.72 47.81
C HIS A 25 -10.19 -46.67 48.36
N GLU A 26 -10.59 -45.94 49.41
CA GLU A 26 -9.76 -44.92 50.03
C GLU A 26 -8.53 -45.54 50.73
N ALA A 27 -8.70 -46.70 51.38
CA ALA A 27 -7.60 -47.42 52.02
C ALA A 27 -6.61 -48.04 51.02
N PHE A 28 -7.05 -48.43 49.81
CA PHE A 28 -6.18 -48.93 48.75
C PHE A 28 -5.68 -47.84 47.79
N LYS A 29 -6.03 -46.57 48.02
CA LYS A 29 -5.67 -45.46 47.12
C LYS A 29 -4.18 -45.34 46.88
N ASP A 30 -3.35 -45.47 47.91
CA ASP A 30 -1.89 -45.37 47.79
C ASP A 30 -1.30 -46.56 47.02
N TYR A 31 -1.90 -47.75 47.16
CA TYR A 31 -1.52 -48.93 46.39
C TYR A 31 -1.93 -48.80 44.93
N ASP A 32 -3.15 -48.33 44.66
CA ASP A 32 -3.65 -48.09 43.30
C ASP A 32 -2.81 -47.03 42.57
N GLN A 33 -2.44 -45.96 43.29
CA GLN A 33 -1.51 -44.95 42.80
C GLN A 33 -0.13 -45.56 42.50
N TRP A 34 0.43 -46.39 43.39
CA TRP A 34 1.71 -47.07 43.17
C TRP A 34 1.70 -48.03 41.98
N VAL A 35 0.60 -48.78 41.77
CA VAL A 35 0.42 -49.66 40.60
C VAL A 35 0.29 -48.84 39.32
N THR A 36 -0.40 -47.70 39.38
CA THR A 36 -0.61 -46.80 38.25
C THR A 36 0.68 -46.03 37.88
N ASP A 37 1.49 -45.69 38.87
CA ASP A 37 2.78 -45.00 38.70
C ASP A 37 3.91 -45.94 38.25
N LYS A 38 3.59 -47.19 37.88
CA LYS A 38 4.56 -48.13 37.37
C LYS A 38 5.21 -47.55 36.10
N PRO A 39 6.55 -47.35 36.07
CA PRO A 39 7.20 -46.68 34.97
C PRO A 39 7.02 -47.47 33.68
N ALA A 40 6.77 -46.80 32.56
CA ALA A 40 6.65 -47.42 31.24
C ALA A 40 8.01 -47.89 30.69
N SER A 41 8.68 -48.80 31.39
CA SER A 41 9.96 -49.38 31.01
C SER A 41 9.79 -50.86 30.69
N ALA A 42 10.64 -51.40 29.82
CA ALA A 42 10.64 -52.82 29.48
C ALA A 42 10.89 -53.73 30.70
N ILE A 43 11.49 -53.19 31.77
CA ILE A 43 11.85 -53.88 33.02
C ILE A 43 10.60 -54.32 33.80
N VAL A 44 9.45 -53.69 33.56
CA VAL A 44 8.17 -54.03 34.20
C VAL A 44 7.71 -55.47 33.95
N ASN A 45 8.16 -56.08 32.85
CA ASN A 45 7.81 -57.44 32.45
C ASN A 45 8.76 -58.50 33.00
N PHE A 46 9.80 -58.11 33.74
CA PHE A 46 10.79 -59.02 34.28
C PHE A 46 10.28 -59.60 35.61
N SER A 47 10.52 -60.90 35.81
CA SER A 47 10.28 -61.57 37.10
C SER A 47 11.28 -61.09 38.16
N LEU A 48 10.94 -61.29 39.43
CA LEU A 48 11.81 -60.94 40.55
C LEU A 48 13.16 -61.68 40.48
N GLU A 49 13.14 -62.94 40.05
CA GLU A 49 14.36 -63.73 39.85
C GLU A 49 15.26 -63.13 38.77
N GLN A 50 14.68 -62.71 37.64
CA GLN A 50 15.43 -62.07 36.55
C GLN A 50 15.99 -60.71 36.96
N ILE A 51 15.27 -59.94 37.78
CA ILE A 51 15.77 -58.67 38.32
C ILE A 51 16.94 -58.91 39.27
N HIS A 52 16.86 -59.94 40.12
CA HIS A 52 17.96 -60.31 41.01
C HIS A 52 19.20 -60.77 40.24
N GLU A 53 19.03 -61.62 39.23
CA GLU A 53 20.13 -62.06 38.35
C GLU A 53 20.80 -60.88 37.65
N LEU A 54 20.01 -59.95 37.09
CA LEU A 54 20.54 -58.74 36.45
C LEU A 54 21.18 -57.73 37.42
N SER A 55 20.91 -57.86 38.72
CA SER A 55 21.50 -57.04 39.78
C SER A 55 22.82 -57.60 40.31
N GLU A 56 23.25 -58.77 39.86
CA GLU A 56 24.55 -59.33 40.23
C GLU A 56 25.70 -58.45 39.73
N ASP A 57 26.75 -58.34 40.55
CA ASP A 57 27.90 -57.47 40.30
C ASP A 57 28.52 -57.68 38.91
N GLN A 58 28.52 -58.93 38.40
CA GLN A 58 29.05 -59.24 37.07
C GLN A 58 28.34 -58.47 35.93
N TYR A 59 27.02 -58.33 35.98
CA TYR A 59 26.25 -57.65 34.94
C TYR A 59 26.30 -56.14 35.13
N VAL A 60 26.26 -55.68 36.37
CA VAL A 60 26.38 -54.26 36.71
C VAL A 60 27.75 -53.72 36.28
N ASP A 61 28.83 -54.45 36.57
CA ASP A 61 30.19 -54.05 36.20
C ASP A 61 30.41 -54.14 34.69
N ALA A 62 29.84 -55.15 34.01
CA ALA A 62 29.86 -55.22 32.55
C ALA A 62 29.13 -54.02 31.91
N ILE A 63 27.97 -53.62 32.43
CA ILE A 63 27.23 -52.44 31.97
C ILE A 63 28.02 -51.16 32.24
N ARG A 64 28.62 -51.01 33.43
CA ARG A 64 29.49 -49.85 33.75
C ARG A 64 30.67 -49.77 32.80
N GLN A 65 31.33 -50.90 32.52
CA GLN A 65 32.44 -50.94 31.57
C GLN A 65 32.00 -50.59 30.14
N LEU A 66 30.80 -51.02 29.71
CA LEU A 66 30.18 -50.61 28.46
C LEU A 66 29.88 -49.11 28.42
N ILE A 67 29.39 -48.54 29.53
CA ILE A 67 29.15 -47.09 29.67
C ILE A 67 30.47 -46.33 29.60
N ASP A 68 31.50 -46.75 30.34
CA ASP A 68 32.82 -46.12 30.35
C ASP A 68 33.48 -46.17 28.97
N THR A 69 33.37 -47.31 28.28
CA THR A 69 33.86 -47.48 26.90
C THR A 69 33.09 -46.58 25.94
N SER A 70 31.77 -46.49 26.11
CA SER A 70 30.92 -45.61 25.31
C SER A 70 31.21 -44.14 25.57
N CYS A 71 31.49 -43.73 26.81
CA CYS A 71 31.90 -42.38 27.15
C CYS A 71 33.30 -42.04 26.63
N ALA A 72 34.25 -42.98 26.68
CA ALA A 72 35.61 -42.79 26.18
C ALA A 72 35.68 -42.71 24.65
N THR A 73 34.76 -43.38 23.95
CA THR A 73 34.66 -43.41 22.48
C THR A 73 33.52 -42.53 21.96
N ALA A 74 32.77 -41.88 22.86
CA ALA A 74 31.71 -40.97 22.48
C ALA A 74 32.37 -39.87 21.68
N ILE A 75 32.12 -39.87 20.37
CA ILE A 75 32.45 -38.70 19.59
C ILE A 75 31.61 -37.60 20.19
N GLU A 76 32.26 -36.67 20.87
CA GLU A 76 31.59 -35.51 21.41
C GLU A 76 30.93 -34.83 20.21
N LEU A 77 29.60 -34.98 20.10
CA LEU A 77 28.82 -34.36 19.03
C LEU A 77 29.09 -32.85 18.97
N THR A 78 29.46 -32.27 20.10
CA THR A 78 29.98 -30.91 20.24
C THR A 78 31.24 -30.67 19.40
N GLU A 79 32.23 -31.55 19.48
CA GLU A 79 33.48 -31.46 18.70
C GLU A 79 33.24 -31.63 17.21
N ILE A 80 32.40 -32.59 16.77
CA ILE A 80 31.98 -32.68 15.36
C ILE A 80 31.33 -31.38 14.91
N ARG A 81 30.38 -30.85 15.70
CA ARG A 81 29.67 -29.60 15.38
C ARG A 81 30.63 -28.40 15.35
N MET A 82 31.66 -28.38 16.19
CA MET A 82 32.68 -27.33 16.17
C MET A 82 33.54 -27.41 14.92
N VAL A 83 33.94 -28.62 14.50
CA VAL A 83 34.68 -28.83 13.25
C VAL A 83 33.82 -28.44 12.05
N GLU A 84 32.55 -28.86 12.00
CA GLU A 84 31.61 -28.46 10.96
C GLU A 84 31.47 -26.94 10.90
N LYS A 85 31.25 -26.28 12.04
CA LYS A 85 31.16 -24.83 12.13
C LYS A 85 32.44 -24.14 11.65
N LEU A 86 33.61 -24.66 12.03
CA LEU A 86 34.90 -24.12 11.59
C LEU A 86 35.07 -24.28 10.07
N SER A 87 34.71 -25.43 9.50
CA SER A 87 34.74 -25.66 8.05
C SER A 87 33.78 -24.72 7.31
N LEU A 88 32.57 -24.51 7.83
CA LEU A 88 31.60 -23.56 7.27
C LEU A 88 32.13 -22.11 7.33
N TYR A 89 32.75 -21.70 8.43
CA TYR A 89 33.38 -20.39 8.52
C TYR A 89 34.55 -20.26 7.54
N GLN A 90 35.43 -21.24 7.46
CA GLN A 90 36.54 -21.21 6.50
C GLN A 90 36.02 -21.06 5.05
N GLY A 91 34.97 -21.80 4.67
CA GLY A 91 34.42 -21.76 3.32
C GLY A 91 33.58 -20.52 3.00
N TYR A 92 32.83 -20.00 3.98
CA TYR A 92 31.75 -19.04 3.73
C TYR A 92 31.86 -17.72 4.51
N MET A 93 32.88 -17.50 5.35
CA MET A 93 32.99 -16.29 6.19
C MET A 93 32.91 -14.99 5.38
N ILE A 94 33.54 -14.92 4.21
CA ILE A 94 33.47 -13.73 3.35
C ILE A 94 32.06 -13.53 2.77
N GLN A 95 31.38 -14.62 2.37
CA GLN A 95 30.02 -14.53 1.86
C GLN A 95 29.03 -14.14 2.96
N LEU A 96 29.22 -14.68 4.17
CA LEU A 96 28.44 -14.32 5.34
C LEU A 96 28.63 -12.84 5.70
N ALA A 97 29.88 -12.36 5.79
CA ALA A 97 30.18 -10.96 6.07
C ALA A 97 29.56 -10.01 5.03
N ASN A 98 29.64 -10.37 3.75
CA ASN A 98 29.05 -9.60 2.65
C ASN A 98 27.51 -9.63 2.60
N ASN A 99 26.87 -10.60 3.25
CA ASN A 99 25.41 -10.68 3.31
C ASN A 99 24.81 -10.21 4.63
N PHE A 100 25.60 -10.16 5.70
CA PHE A 100 25.10 -9.91 7.05
C PHE A 100 25.69 -8.65 7.68
N VAL A 101 26.94 -8.30 7.38
CA VAL A 101 27.65 -7.18 8.03
C VAL A 101 27.60 -5.93 7.17
N SER A 102 28.04 -6.02 5.92
CA SER A 102 28.20 -4.86 5.03
C SER A 102 27.16 -4.77 3.90
N PHE A 103 26.43 -5.86 3.65
CA PHE A 103 25.41 -5.96 2.59
C PHE A 103 25.81 -5.51 1.17
N PRO A 104 27.06 -5.63 0.67
CA PRO A 104 27.38 -5.27 -0.71
C PRO A 104 26.52 -6.00 -1.76
N TYR A 105 26.01 -7.19 -1.44
CA TYR A 105 25.19 -7.97 -2.39
C TYR A 105 23.81 -7.35 -2.62
N LEU A 106 23.32 -6.50 -1.72
CA LEU A 106 22.10 -5.72 -1.95
C LEU A 106 22.29 -4.69 -3.09
N TYR A 107 23.53 -4.27 -3.34
CA TYR A 107 23.87 -3.25 -4.34
C TYR A 107 24.43 -3.85 -5.64
N ASP A 108 24.58 -5.18 -5.72
CA ASP A 108 25.14 -5.89 -6.87
C ASP A 108 24.02 -6.52 -7.71
N GLU A 109 23.89 -6.10 -8.98
CA GLU A 109 22.82 -6.59 -9.86
C GLU A 109 22.95 -8.09 -10.20
N LYS A 110 24.15 -8.66 -10.03
CA LYS A 110 24.45 -10.05 -10.40
C LYS A 110 24.29 -11.03 -9.25
N LYS A 111 24.07 -10.52 -8.03
CA LYS A 111 23.98 -11.32 -6.82
C LYS A 111 22.65 -11.04 -6.12
N ARG A 112 22.27 -11.97 -5.25
CA ARG A 112 21.09 -11.85 -4.40
C ARG A 112 21.57 -11.70 -2.97
N ALA A 113 20.97 -10.78 -2.22
CA ALA A 113 21.21 -10.69 -0.79
C ALA A 113 20.46 -11.81 -0.03
N ILE A 114 20.98 -12.21 1.13
CA ILE A 114 20.46 -13.34 1.92
C ILE A 114 18.98 -13.19 2.35
N PHE A 115 18.49 -11.97 2.53
CA PHE A 115 17.10 -11.72 2.94
C PHE A 115 16.11 -11.75 1.78
N GLU A 116 16.59 -11.85 0.54
CA GLU A 116 15.72 -11.89 -0.63
C GLU A 116 15.13 -13.29 -0.81
N HIS A 117 13.81 -13.39 -0.93
CA HIS A 117 13.11 -14.66 -1.02
C HIS A 117 12.72 -15.07 -2.45
N GLY A 118 12.90 -14.19 -3.43
CA GLY A 118 12.53 -14.47 -4.82
C GLY A 118 12.16 -13.23 -5.62
N SER A 119 11.44 -13.45 -6.71
CA SER A 119 10.98 -12.41 -7.64
C SER A 119 9.50 -12.59 -7.97
N LEU A 120 8.78 -11.51 -8.24
CA LEU A 120 7.36 -11.53 -8.59
C LEU A 120 7.16 -10.93 -9.99
N VAL A 121 6.36 -11.60 -10.82
CA VAL A 121 5.90 -11.06 -12.09
C VAL A 121 4.45 -10.64 -11.96
N MET A 122 4.19 -9.35 -12.15
CA MET A 122 2.85 -8.79 -12.06
C MET A 122 2.75 -7.48 -12.85
N ASP A 123 1.60 -7.23 -13.49
CA ASP A 123 1.36 -6.00 -14.26
C ASP A 123 2.41 -5.73 -15.38
N GLY A 124 2.92 -6.80 -15.99
CA GLY A 124 3.97 -6.70 -17.02
C GLY A 124 5.31 -6.19 -16.49
N ARG A 125 5.56 -6.31 -15.19
CA ARG A 125 6.78 -5.90 -14.50
C ARG A 125 7.33 -7.05 -13.67
N TRP A 126 8.64 -7.00 -13.45
CA TRP A 126 9.36 -7.85 -12.53
C TRP A 126 9.67 -7.06 -11.27
N PHE A 127 9.37 -7.66 -10.12
CA PHE A 127 9.72 -7.18 -8.79
C PHE A 127 10.75 -8.14 -8.23
N ASN A 128 12.03 -7.74 -8.22
CA ASN A 128 13.14 -8.67 -8.00
C ASN A 128 13.57 -8.78 -6.54
N MET A 129 12.89 -8.08 -5.63
CA MET A 129 13.20 -8.11 -4.21
C MET A 129 11.95 -8.50 -3.43
N ALA A 130 11.97 -9.70 -2.84
CA ALA A 130 10.94 -10.18 -1.94
C ALA A 130 11.50 -10.26 -0.52
N ILE A 131 10.84 -9.64 0.45
CA ILE A 131 11.21 -9.75 1.87
C ILE A 131 10.11 -10.52 2.58
N GLN A 132 10.48 -11.59 3.29
CA GLN A 132 9.53 -12.34 4.08
C GLN A 132 8.99 -11.49 5.23
N THR A 133 7.68 -11.58 5.46
CA THR A 133 6.99 -10.83 6.49
C THR A 133 6.17 -11.78 7.35
N ASP A 134 6.64 -12.09 8.56
CA ASP A 134 5.93 -13.00 9.45
C ASP A 134 4.69 -12.34 10.10
N ASP A 135 4.80 -11.06 10.49
CA ASP A 135 3.67 -10.23 10.91
C ASP A 135 3.55 -8.99 10.01
N ARG A 136 2.60 -9.05 9.08
CA ARG A 136 2.30 -7.94 8.17
C ARG A 136 1.90 -6.66 8.88
N LYS A 137 1.15 -6.72 9.97
CA LYS A 137 0.71 -5.50 10.67
C LYS A 137 1.90 -4.81 11.33
N ALA A 138 2.80 -5.57 11.97
CA ALA A 138 4.02 -5.02 12.54
C ALA A 138 4.94 -4.46 11.44
N HIS A 139 5.13 -5.21 10.36
CA HIS A 139 6.00 -4.81 9.27
C HIS A 139 5.48 -3.57 8.51
N ILE A 140 4.16 -3.43 8.31
CA ILE A 140 3.58 -2.21 7.73
C ILE A 140 3.98 -0.97 8.54
N LYS A 141 3.84 -1.04 9.88
CA LYS A 141 4.23 0.07 10.77
C LYS A 141 5.71 0.42 10.65
N ALA A 142 6.58 -0.58 10.62
CA ALA A 142 8.02 -0.36 10.41
C ALA A 142 8.30 0.31 9.05
N THR A 143 7.54 -0.09 8.02
CA THR A 143 7.73 0.37 6.64
C THR A 143 7.20 1.79 6.40
N GLU A 144 6.35 2.35 7.26
CA GLU A 144 5.85 3.73 7.11
C GLU A 144 6.99 4.77 7.02
N GLN A 145 8.12 4.51 7.69
CA GLN A 145 9.30 5.39 7.69
C GLN A 145 10.19 5.23 6.45
N SER A 146 9.99 4.19 5.64
CA SER A 146 10.81 3.90 4.47
C SER A 146 10.59 4.89 3.31
N GLU A 147 9.41 5.54 3.27
CA GLU A 147 8.93 6.35 2.14
C GLU A 147 8.92 5.60 0.78
N ILE A 148 8.99 4.26 0.80
CA ILE A 148 8.91 3.39 -0.38
C ILE A 148 7.46 2.95 -0.59
N PHE A 149 7.03 2.82 -1.85
CA PHE A 149 5.74 2.20 -2.17
C PHE A 149 5.91 0.69 -2.03
N VAL A 150 5.16 0.05 -1.15
CA VAL A 150 5.33 -1.37 -0.85
C VAL A 150 4.02 -2.11 -1.11
N ILE A 151 4.11 -3.23 -1.83
CA ILE A 151 3.00 -4.16 -1.99
C ILE A 151 3.27 -5.39 -1.12
N TYR A 152 2.27 -5.80 -0.37
CA TYR A 152 2.27 -7.05 0.37
C TYR A 152 1.48 -8.07 -0.42
N VAL A 153 2.08 -9.23 -0.59
CA VAL A 153 1.60 -10.28 -1.47
C VAL A 153 1.53 -11.57 -0.68
N LEU A 154 0.36 -12.21 -0.72
CA LEU A 154 0.17 -13.56 -0.23
C LEU A 154 0.55 -14.53 -1.35
N VAL A 155 1.51 -15.39 -1.07
CA VAL A 155 1.94 -16.46 -1.97
C VAL A 155 1.34 -17.76 -1.46
N THR A 156 0.60 -18.45 -2.33
CA THR A 156 -0.08 -19.69 -1.96
C THR A 156 0.92 -20.83 -1.72
N GLY A 157 0.79 -21.52 -0.60
CA GLY A 157 1.52 -22.75 -0.32
C GLY A 157 1.09 -23.88 -1.26
N ILE A 158 2.02 -24.80 -1.55
CA ILE A 158 1.77 -26.00 -2.36
C ILE A 158 2.10 -27.23 -1.53
N ASN A 159 1.39 -28.33 -1.72
CA ASN A 159 1.66 -29.63 -1.05
C ASN A 159 1.63 -29.59 0.48
N GLY A 160 0.70 -28.82 1.07
CA GLY A 160 0.53 -28.73 2.53
C GLY A 160 1.46 -27.72 3.21
N GLU A 161 2.27 -26.98 2.45
CA GLU A 161 2.97 -25.80 2.96
C GLU A 161 1.97 -24.68 3.32
N SER A 162 2.27 -23.91 4.36
CA SER A 162 1.51 -22.71 4.71
C SER A 162 1.72 -21.60 3.68
N ASP A 163 0.71 -20.75 3.51
CA ASP A 163 0.86 -19.53 2.73
C ASP A 163 1.94 -18.63 3.32
N MET A 164 2.63 -17.90 2.45
CA MET A 164 3.71 -16.97 2.84
C MET A 164 3.31 -15.54 2.51
N GLU A 165 3.55 -14.62 3.42
CA GLU A 165 3.40 -13.19 3.16
C GLU A 165 4.75 -12.55 2.85
N LEU A 166 4.82 -11.90 1.68
CA LEU A 166 6.04 -11.26 1.18
C LEU A 166 5.78 -9.79 0.89
N ALA A 167 6.71 -8.93 1.30
CA ALA A 167 6.74 -7.51 0.97
C ALA A 167 7.64 -7.27 -0.26
N PHE A 168 7.13 -6.51 -1.24
CA PHE A 168 7.86 -6.11 -2.43
C PHE A 168 7.92 -4.58 -2.53
N PRO A 169 9.12 -3.97 -2.58
CA PRO A 169 9.25 -2.55 -2.84
C PRO A 169 9.02 -2.26 -4.33
N VAL A 170 8.18 -1.27 -4.62
CA VAL A 170 7.94 -0.75 -5.97
C VAL A 170 8.74 0.53 -6.13
N THR A 171 9.85 0.44 -6.83
CA THR A 171 10.90 1.46 -6.81
C THR A 171 11.07 2.21 -8.13
N SER A 172 10.51 1.69 -9.22
CA SER A 172 10.55 2.33 -10.54
C SER A 172 9.23 2.16 -11.30
N GLY A 173 9.01 3.05 -12.27
CA GLY A 173 7.78 3.15 -13.06
C GLY A 173 6.68 3.94 -12.34
N GLY A 174 5.53 3.32 -12.10
CA GLY A 174 4.44 3.91 -11.33
C GLY A 174 3.39 2.89 -10.88
N LYS A 175 2.34 3.32 -10.18
CA LYS A 175 1.33 2.42 -9.60
C LYS A 175 0.69 1.52 -10.65
N GLY A 176 0.40 2.05 -11.84
CA GLY A 176 -0.20 1.27 -12.93
C GLY A 176 -1.53 0.67 -12.50
N ASN A 177 -1.69 -0.64 -12.71
CA ASN A 177 -2.86 -1.38 -12.26
C ASN A 177 -2.54 -2.22 -11.01
N LEU A 178 -1.65 -1.77 -10.12
CA LEU A 178 -1.43 -2.42 -8.82
C LEU A 178 -2.56 -2.04 -7.86
N CYS A 179 -3.40 -3.02 -7.54
CA CYS A 179 -4.52 -2.92 -6.63
C CYS A 179 -4.62 -4.18 -5.77
N ILE A 180 -5.25 -4.06 -4.60
CA ILE A 180 -5.55 -5.20 -3.75
C ILE A 180 -6.39 -6.21 -4.54
N GLY A 181 -6.05 -7.49 -4.41
CA GLY A 181 -6.69 -8.59 -5.13
C GLY A 181 -6.05 -8.92 -6.48
N LYS A 182 -5.12 -8.11 -6.99
CA LYS A 182 -4.42 -8.41 -8.24
C LYS A 182 -3.53 -9.65 -8.10
N ARG A 183 -3.62 -10.53 -9.08
CA ARG A 183 -2.81 -11.75 -9.17
C ARG A 183 -1.53 -11.55 -9.98
N GLY A 184 -0.52 -12.35 -9.65
CA GLY A 184 0.77 -12.43 -10.29
C GLY A 184 1.40 -13.80 -10.06
N ILE A 185 2.62 -13.99 -10.54
CA ILE A 185 3.35 -15.26 -10.41
C ILE A 185 4.62 -14.99 -9.61
N PHE A 186 4.76 -15.65 -8.46
CA PHE A 186 5.96 -15.59 -7.64
C PHE A 186 6.93 -16.68 -8.04
N HIS A 187 8.20 -16.32 -8.17
CA HIS A 187 9.33 -17.21 -8.43
C HIS A 187 10.19 -17.28 -7.17
N ASN A 188 10.24 -18.44 -6.53
CA ASN A 188 11.12 -18.68 -5.38
C ASN A 188 12.60 -18.73 -5.84
N LEU A 189 13.55 -18.65 -4.91
CA LEU A 189 15.00 -18.82 -5.17
C LEU A 189 15.34 -20.17 -5.84
N LYS A 190 14.51 -21.19 -5.64
CA LYS A 190 14.62 -22.50 -6.30
C LYS A 190 14.10 -22.52 -7.73
N GLY A 191 13.51 -21.42 -8.22
CA GLY A 191 12.90 -21.33 -9.56
C GLY A 191 11.46 -21.84 -9.64
N GLU A 192 10.88 -22.30 -8.53
CA GLU A 192 9.49 -22.74 -8.47
C GLU A 192 8.51 -21.57 -8.62
N MET A 193 7.42 -21.80 -9.36
CA MET A 193 6.37 -20.81 -9.61
C MET A 193 5.16 -21.05 -8.71
N ARG A 194 4.66 -19.99 -8.09
CA ARG A 194 3.51 -20.02 -7.18
C ARG A 194 2.53 -18.88 -7.50
N ASP A 195 1.24 -19.12 -7.26
CA ASP A 195 0.23 -18.05 -7.37
C ASP A 195 0.46 -17.03 -6.26
N ALA A 196 0.24 -15.76 -6.59
CA ALA A 196 0.55 -14.64 -5.74
C ALA A 196 -0.53 -13.57 -5.87
N GLN A 197 -1.04 -13.07 -4.75
CA GLN A 197 -2.10 -12.07 -4.73
C GLN A 197 -1.76 -10.89 -3.83
N ILE A 198 -1.96 -9.66 -4.32
CA ILE A 198 -1.79 -8.46 -3.48
C ILE A 198 -2.86 -8.45 -2.38
N VAL A 199 -2.44 -8.36 -1.14
CA VAL A 199 -3.31 -8.27 0.04
C VAL A 199 -3.31 -6.89 0.68
N HIS A 200 -2.21 -6.14 0.59
CA HIS A 200 -2.11 -4.79 1.15
C HIS A 200 -1.16 -3.93 0.31
N ILE A 201 -1.38 -2.62 0.30
CA ILE A 201 -0.52 -1.64 -0.38
C ILE A 201 -0.23 -0.47 0.57
N VAL A 202 1.06 -0.13 0.73
CA VAL A 202 1.51 1.11 1.36
C VAL A 202 1.83 2.10 0.26
N GLU A 203 1.06 3.20 0.19
CA GLU A 203 1.17 4.18 -0.88
C GLU A 203 2.24 5.26 -0.58
N ASN A 204 3.24 5.33 -1.46
CA ASN A 204 4.26 6.39 -1.49
C ASN A 204 4.60 6.74 -2.96
N PRO A 205 5.21 7.90 -3.26
CA PRO A 205 5.55 8.24 -4.64
C PRO A 205 6.62 7.27 -5.20
N ILE A 206 6.34 6.64 -6.36
CA ILE A 206 7.29 5.74 -7.03
C ILE A 206 8.23 6.51 -7.96
N SER A 207 7.69 7.51 -8.68
CA SER A 207 8.45 8.38 -9.58
C SER A 207 7.94 9.83 -9.52
N LEU A 208 8.82 10.77 -9.90
CA LEU A 208 8.46 12.18 -9.92
C LEU A 208 7.31 12.45 -10.89
N THR A 209 7.32 11.83 -12.07
CA THR A 209 6.25 11.95 -13.06
C THR A 209 4.92 11.42 -12.53
N GLU A 210 4.92 10.32 -11.79
CA GLU A 210 3.70 9.83 -11.17
C GLU A 210 3.16 10.82 -10.13
N ALA A 211 4.03 11.32 -9.25
CA ALA A 211 3.62 12.25 -8.19
C ALA A 211 3.06 13.56 -8.77
N LEU A 212 3.63 14.05 -9.87
CA LEU A 212 3.14 15.23 -10.58
C LEU A 212 1.78 15.03 -11.23
N ILE A 213 1.48 13.81 -11.71
CA ILE A 213 0.22 13.50 -12.41
C ILE A 213 -0.90 13.11 -11.43
N ALA A 214 -0.55 12.62 -10.24
CA ALA A 214 -1.51 12.10 -9.25
C ALA A 214 -2.63 13.09 -8.85
N PRO A 215 -2.38 14.39 -8.60
CA PRO A 215 -3.44 15.36 -8.28
C PRO A 215 -4.47 15.48 -9.41
N PHE A 216 -4.03 15.48 -10.66
CA PHE A 216 -4.92 15.58 -11.82
C PHE A 216 -5.76 14.33 -12.03
N LYS A 217 -5.18 13.13 -11.80
CA LYS A 217 -5.94 11.89 -11.83
C LYS A 217 -7.06 11.89 -10.79
N ARG A 218 -6.81 12.39 -9.58
CA ARG A 218 -7.84 12.52 -8.53
C ARG A 218 -8.94 13.50 -8.91
N ILE A 219 -8.58 14.65 -9.50
CA ILE A 219 -9.58 15.62 -9.97
C ILE A 219 -10.41 15.01 -11.11
N ALA A 220 -9.77 14.36 -12.09
CA ALA A 220 -10.46 13.71 -13.18
C ALA A 220 -11.43 12.63 -12.69
N SER A 221 -11.03 11.79 -11.73
CA SER A 221 -11.93 10.77 -11.17
C SER A 221 -13.09 11.37 -10.38
N LEU A 222 -12.89 12.48 -9.68
CA LEU A 222 -13.98 13.21 -9.00
C LEU A 222 -14.97 13.82 -9.99
N VAL A 223 -14.49 14.33 -11.13
CA VAL A 223 -15.34 14.89 -12.20
C VAL A 223 -16.12 13.77 -12.88
N SER A 224 -15.45 12.68 -13.28
CA SER A 224 -16.12 11.51 -13.84
C SER A 224 -17.19 10.94 -12.90
N GLY A 225 -16.88 10.79 -11.61
CA GLY A 225 -17.85 10.32 -10.62
C GLY A 225 -19.03 11.27 -10.41
N LYS A 226 -18.87 12.58 -10.64
CA LYS A 226 -19.99 13.54 -10.65
C LYS A 226 -20.82 13.43 -11.92
N ILE A 227 -20.19 13.22 -13.09
CA ILE A 227 -20.90 12.98 -14.35
C ILE A 227 -21.72 11.70 -14.27
N GLU A 228 -21.15 10.61 -13.76
CA GLU A 228 -21.84 9.33 -13.54
C GLU A 228 -23.04 9.47 -12.58
N LYS A 229 -22.89 10.26 -11.50
CA LYS A 229 -24.00 10.55 -10.59
C LYS A 229 -25.09 11.40 -11.25
N LEU A 230 -24.71 12.35 -12.11
CA LEU A 230 -25.66 13.18 -12.85
C LEU A 230 -26.40 12.36 -13.91
N THR A 231 -25.73 11.44 -14.62
CA THR A 231 -26.40 10.53 -15.56
C THR A 231 -27.30 9.54 -14.83
N GLN A 232 -26.88 8.94 -13.71
CA GLN A 232 -27.75 8.06 -12.91
C GLN A 232 -28.95 8.80 -12.30
N THR A 233 -28.79 10.08 -11.94
CA THR A 233 -29.91 10.91 -11.45
C THR A 233 -30.83 11.31 -12.60
N ALA A 234 -30.28 11.60 -13.78
CA ALA A 234 -31.05 11.89 -14.99
C ALA A 234 -31.84 10.66 -15.46
N GLU A 235 -31.26 9.47 -15.47
CA GLU A 235 -31.93 8.20 -15.76
C GLU A 235 -33.07 7.94 -14.77
N LYS A 236 -32.82 8.07 -13.45
CA LYS A 236 -33.89 7.94 -12.43
C LYS A 236 -35.00 8.98 -12.56
N ASN A 237 -34.70 10.18 -13.05
CA ASN A 237 -35.70 11.21 -13.28
C ASN A 237 -36.46 10.98 -14.60
N LEU A 238 -35.81 10.37 -15.59
CA LEU A 238 -36.44 9.96 -16.85
C LEU A 238 -37.36 8.77 -16.63
N ASP A 239 -36.96 7.78 -15.82
CA ASP A 239 -37.80 6.65 -15.42
C ASP A 239 -39.04 7.13 -14.66
N LYS A 240 -38.88 8.07 -13.71
CA LYS A 240 -40.00 8.71 -13.01
C LYS A 240 -40.91 9.51 -13.94
N ALA A 241 -40.32 10.26 -14.89
CA ALA A 241 -41.10 11.00 -15.88
C ALA A 241 -41.82 10.07 -16.87
N THR A 242 -41.28 8.88 -17.13
CA THR A 242 -41.90 7.86 -17.98
C THR A 242 -43.03 7.15 -17.23
N ASP A 243 -42.86 6.87 -15.93
CA ASP A 243 -43.92 6.36 -15.05
C ASP A 243 -45.07 7.38 -14.86
N ASP A 244 -44.75 8.67 -14.72
CA ASP A 244 -45.76 9.74 -14.60
C ASP A 244 -46.43 10.05 -15.96
N ALA A 245 -45.70 9.95 -17.07
CA ALA A 245 -46.28 10.04 -18.42
C ALA A 245 -47.21 8.86 -18.73
N PHE A 246 -46.87 7.65 -18.27
CA PHE A 246 -47.75 6.47 -18.42
C PHE A 246 -49.06 6.62 -17.63
N LYS A 247 -49.05 7.33 -16.49
CA LYS A 247 -50.26 7.68 -15.74
C LYS A 247 -51.07 8.81 -16.39
N THR A 248 -50.43 9.69 -17.14
CA THR A 248 -51.09 10.85 -17.77
C THR A 248 -51.70 10.54 -19.15
N VAL A 249 -51.34 9.40 -19.77
CA VAL A 249 -51.95 8.95 -21.03
C VAL A 249 -53.32 8.27 -20.83
N GLN A 250 -53.78 8.09 -19.59
CA GLN A 250 -55.13 7.57 -19.31
C GLN A 250 -56.23 8.64 -19.30
N ASP A 251 -55.90 9.93 -19.49
CA ASP A 251 -56.87 11.02 -19.65
C ASP A 251 -56.48 11.89 -20.85
N VAL A 252 -56.97 11.53 -22.04
CA VAL A 252 -56.87 12.37 -23.24
C VAL A 252 -58.27 12.75 -23.70
N GLY A 253 -58.62 14.02 -23.49
CA GLY A 253 -59.78 14.70 -24.07
C GLY A 253 -59.37 16.05 -24.68
N THR A 254 -59.09 16.01 -26.00
CA THR A 254 -59.31 17.00 -27.09
C THR A 254 -58.88 18.50 -26.95
N PRO A 255 -58.32 19.13 -28.02
CA PRO A 255 -57.49 20.34 -27.92
C PRO A 255 -58.16 21.66 -28.37
N ALA A 256 -57.62 22.81 -27.95
CA ALA A 256 -57.85 24.11 -28.58
C ALA A 256 -56.62 25.05 -28.51
N ALA A 257 -56.49 25.85 -29.58
CA ALA A 257 -55.32 26.59 -30.05
C ALA A 257 -55.11 27.99 -29.36
N PRO A 258 -53.99 28.71 -29.64
CA PRO A 258 -53.39 29.67 -28.73
C PRO A 258 -53.76 31.14 -29.03
N THR A 259 -53.62 32.00 -28.01
CA THR A 259 -53.53 33.46 -28.20
C THR A 259 -52.45 34.07 -27.31
N ALA A 260 -51.64 34.91 -27.93
CA ALA A 260 -50.54 35.66 -27.34
C ALA A 260 -51.03 36.93 -26.63
N SER A 261 -50.43 37.27 -25.49
CA SER A 261 -50.29 38.67 -25.06
C SER A 261 -49.18 38.86 -24.03
N THR A 262 -48.54 40.01 -24.16
CA THR A 262 -47.31 40.55 -23.59
C THR A 262 -47.46 41.14 -22.17
N SER A 263 -46.34 41.19 -21.43
CA SER A 263 -46.05 41.97 -20.20
C SER A 263 -46.82 41.57 -18.93
N SER A 264 -46.29 41.57 -17.70
CA SER A 264 -45.28 42.42 -17.04
C SER A 264 -44.76 41.69 -15.78
N ALA A 265 -43.67 42.20 -15.20
CA ALA A 265 -43.03 41.67 -14.00
C ALA A 265 -43.83 41.92 -12.71
N ASN A 266 -43.99 40.90 -11.87
CA ASN A 266 -43.94 41.00 -10.39
C ASN A 266 -43.68 39.61 -9.76
N PRO A 267 -43.05 39.53 -8.57
CA PRO A 267 -42.57 38.28 -7.99
C PRO A 267 -43.62 37.62 -7.10
N GLY A 268 -43.99 36.39 -7.42
CA GLY A 268 -44.98 35.62 -6.64
C GLY A 268 -45.13 34.19 -7.14
N LEU A 269 -44.37 33.28 -6.51
CA LEU A 269 -44.63 31.85 -6.30
C LEU A 269 -45.52 31.06 -7.29
N VAL A 270 -44.84 30.23 -8.10
CA VAL A 270 -45.16 28.83 -8.49
C VAL A 270 -46.48 28.52 -9.23
N SER A 271 -46.35 28.33 -10.55
CA SER A 271 -46.98 27.23 -11.29
C SER A 271 -46.22 27.00 -12.61
N GLY A 272 -45.55 25.85 -12.75
CA GLY A 272 -44.73 25.54 -13.93
C GLY A 272 -43.39 24.88 -13.58
N GLY A 273 -43.43 23.79 -12.80
CA GLY A 273 -42.29 23.17 -12.12
C GLY A 273 -41.21 22.49 -12.98
N ILE A 274 -41.23 22.63 -14.31
CA ILE A 274 -40.20 22.05 -15.20
C ILE A 274 -39.59 23.11 -16.13
N PHE A 275 -40.38 24.04 -16.64
CA PHE A 275 -39.87 25.12 -17.49
C PHE A 275 -39.22 26.28 -16.72
N ALA A 276 -39.63 26.54 -15.48
CA ALA A 276 -38.98 27.55 -14.63
C ALA A 276 -37.58 27.10 -14.16
N ALA A 277 -37.40 25.81 -13.85
CA ALA A 277 -36.08 25.27 -13.49
C ALA A 277 -35.15 25.17 -14.71
N GLY A 278 -35.67 24.75 -15.87
CA GLY A 278 -34.91 24.69 -17.13
C GLY A 278 -34.51 26.06 -17.67
N SER A 279 -35.41 27.05 -17.61
CA SER A 279 -35.11 28.42 -18.10
C SER A 279 -34.13 29.17 -17.20
N VAL A 280 -34.20 28.99 -15.87
CA VAL A 280 -33.21 29.56 -14.94
C VAL A 280 -31.84 28.90 -15.13
N ALA A 281 -31.79 27.59 -15.40
CA ALA A 281 -30.54 26.91 -15.73
C ALA A 281 -29.91 27.40 -17.05
N ILE A 282 -30.72 27.63 -18.09
CA ILE A 282 -30.25 28.16 -19.39
C ILE A 282 -29.80 29.63 -19.27
N ALA A 283 -30.49 30.45 -18.46
CA ALA A 283 -30.08 31.83 -18.18
C ALA A 283 -28.79 31.91 -17.33
N ALA A 284 -28.61 30.98 -16.39
CA ALA A 284 -27.37 30.84 -15.61
C ALA A 284 -26.19 30.38 -16.50
N LEU A 285 -26.44 29.46 -17.44
CA LEU A 285 -25.44 29.04 -18.44
C LEU A 285 -25.11 30.18 -19.42
N GLY A 286 -26.10 30.95 -19.86
CA GLY A 286 -25.91 32.11 -20.73
C GLY A 286 -25.11 33.23 -20.06
N SER A 287 -25.37 33.50 -18.78
CA SER A 287 -24.62 34.49 -18.00
C SER A 287 -23.21 34.03 -17.64
N ALA A 288 -23.01 32.74 -17.34
CA ALA A 288 -21.68 32.14 -17.18
C ALA A 288 -20.88 32.18 -18.49
N ALA A 289 -21.49 31.84 -19.62
CA ALA A 289 -20.86 31.91 -20.94
C ALA A 289 -20.51 33.36 -21.31
N ALA A 290 -21.42 34.32 -21.09
CA ALA A 290 -21.15 35.73 -21.33
C ALA A 290 -20.04 36.29 -20.42
N TYR A 291 -19.98 35.83 -19.15
CA TYR A 291 -18.90 36.20 -18.22
C TYR A 291 -17.55 35.63 -18.66
N ILE A 292 -17.52 34.36 -19.09
CA ILE A 292 -16.32 33.73 -19.65
C ILE A 292 -15.88 34.49 -20.93
N SER A 293 -16.80 34.76 -21.85
CA SER A 293 -16.52 35.54 -23.07
C SER A 293 -16.00 36.94 -22.74
N LYS A 294 -16.56 37.62 -21.74
CA LYS A 294 -16.11 38.94 -21.30
C LYS A 294 -14.70 38.91 -20.72
N ILE A 295 -14.36 37.90 -19.91
CA ILE A 295 -13.00 37.69 -19.38
C ILE A 295 -12.01 37.42 -20.52
N PHE A 296 -12.41 36.62 -21.51
CA PHE A 296 -11.59 36.34 -22.70
C PHE A 296 -11.36 37.61 -23.55
N ILE A 297 -12.37 38.46 -23.72
CA ILE A 297 -12.30 39.69 -24.51
C ILE A 297 -11.50 40.79 -23.79
N GLN A 298 -11.66 40.97 -22.47
CA GLN A 298 -10.97 42.02 -21.72
C GLN A 298 -9.48 41.73 -21.51
N ASN A 299 -9.12 40.48 -21.23
CA ASN A 299 -7.75 40.13 -20.85
C ASN A 299 -6.93 39.56 -22.02
N GLY A 300 -7.59 39.19 -23.13
CA GLY A 300 -6.97 38.43 -24.22
C GLY A 300 -6.79 36.97 -23.82
N ALA A 301 -7.15 36.04 -24.71
CA ALA A 301 -7.11 34.60 -24.46
C ALA A 301 -5.79 34.11 -23.86
N PHE A 302 -4.67 34.70 -24.29
CA PHE A 302 -3.33 34.37 -23.81
C PHE A 302 -3.08 34.74 -22.33
N LYS A 303 -3.63 35.85 -21.81
CA LYS A 303 -3.41 36.20 -20.38
C LYS A 303 -4.25 35.34 -19.45
N VAL A 304 -5.46 34.99 -19.86
CA VAL A 304 -6.32 34.07 -19.12
C VAL A 304 -5.68 32.68 -19.09
N LEU A 305 -5.19 32.20 -20.24
CA LEU A 305 -4.46 30.93 -20.33
C LEU A 305 -3.15 30.97 -19.53
N GLY A 306 -2.39 32.06 -19.60
CA GLY A 306 -1.16 32.26 -18.84
C GLY A 306 -1.39 32.27 -17.32
N GLY A 307 -2.44 32.95 -16.84
CA GLY A 307 -2.83 32.94 -15.43
C GLY A 307 -3.28 31.56 -14.94
N LEU A 308 -4.03 30.82 -15.77
CA LEU A 308 -4.40 29.44 -15.47
C LEU A 308 -3.17 28.53 -15.39
N LEU A 309 -2.23 28.67 -16.32
CA LEU A 309 -0.97 27.91 -16.33
C LEU A 309 -0.10 28.27 -15.12
N ALA A 310 -0.02 29.56 -14.74
CA ALA A 310 0.72 30.01 -13.57
C ALA A 310 0.14 29.45 -12.27
N ALA A 311 -1.19 29.45 -12.12
CA ALA A 311 -1.87 28.83 -10.98
C ALA A 311 -1.62 27.31 -10.92
N LEU A 312 -1.67 26.64 -12.07
CA LEU A 312 -1.34 25.22 -12.19
C LEU A 312 0.09 24.95 -11.71
N VAL A 313 1.07 25.69 -12.22
CA VAL A 313 2.48 25.56 -11.87
C VAL A 313 2.72 25.86 -10.38
N ALA A 314 2.06 26.88 -9.83
CA ALA A 314 2.18 27.23 -8.42
C ALA A 314 1.73 26.10 -7.48
N VAL A 315 0.72 25.31 -7.86
CA VAL A 315 0.31 24.11 -7.10
C VAL A 315 1.27 22.94 -7.33
N MET A 316 1.82 22.82 -8.54
CA MET A 316 2.70 21.71 -8.92
C MET A 316 4.07 21.77 -8.26
N ILE A 317 4.64 22.97 -8.06
CA ILE A 317 5.99 23.13 -7.49
C ILE A 317 6.10 22.53 -6.08
N PRO A 318 5.22 22.86 -5.10
CA PRO A 318 5.29 22.26 -3.77
C PRO A 318 5.14 20.73 -3.79
N VAL A 319 4.25 20.21 -4.64
CA VAL A 319 4.04 18.76 -4.80
C VAL A 319 5.29 18.09 -5.36
N ALA A 320 5.94 18.71 -6.36
CA ALA A 320 7.19 18.25 -6.94
C ALA A 320 8.30 18.16 -5.89
N ILE A 321 8.44 19.21 -5.07
CA ILE A 321 9.45 19.29 -4.02
C ILE A 321 9.25 18.18 -2.98
N ILE A 322 8.03 18.01 -2.47
CA ILE A 322 7.72 16.96 -1.49
C ILE A 322 7.98 15.57 -2.08
N ALA A 323 7.55 15.34 -3.33
CA ALA A 323 7.79 14.07 -4.01
C ALA A 323 9.29 13.80 -4.22
N LEU A 324 10.05 14.82 -4.61
CA LEU A 324 11.50 14.71 -4.79
C LEU A 324 12.20 14.41 -3.46
N LEU A 325 11.83 15.10 -2.38
CA LEU A 325 12.36 14.85 -1.04
C LEU A 325 12.08 13.42 -0.59
N LYS A 326 10.84 12.93 -0.81
CA LYS A 326 10.48 11.54 -0.50
C LYS A 326 11.30 10.54 -1.31
N LEU A 327 11.42 10.75 -2.62
CA LEU A 327 12.20 9.88 -3.50
C LEU A 327 13.69 9.81 -3.13
N MET A 328 14.26 10.94 -2.67
CA MET A 328 15.66 11.03 -2.19
C MET A 328 15.88 10.40 -0.82
N ARG A 329 14.82 10.29 -0.01
CA ARG A 329 14.86 9.76 1.35
C ARG A 329 14.42 8.30 1.45
N ARG A 330 13.99 7.70 0.34
CA ARG A 330 13.65 6.26 0.25
C ARG A 330 14.73 5.40 0.89
N ASP A 331 14.32 4.64 1.89
CA ASP A 331 15.21 3.88 2.75
C ASP A 331 14.72 2.44 2.91
N LEU A 332 15.58 1.49 2.59
CA LEU A 332 15.26 0.07 2.69
C LEU A 332 15.46 -0.46 4.12
N SER A 333 16.19 0.25 4.98
CA SER A 333 16.54 -0.24 6.32
C SER A 333 15.28 -0.54 7.13
N SER A 334 14.31 0.37 7.15
CA SER A 334 13.07 0.21 7.92
C SER A 334 12.21 -0.96 7.44
N MET A 335 12.31 -1.32 6.16
CA MET A 335 11.60 -2.48 5.60
C MET A 335 12.24 -3.78 6.07
N LEU A 336 13.57 -3.84 6.08
CA LEU A 336 14.33 -4.99 6.57
C LEU A 336 14.28 -5.12 8.11
N GLU A 337 14.32 -4.01 8.85
CA GLU A 337 14.08 -3.97 10.30
C GLU A 337 12.71 -4.52 10.66
N GLY A 338 11.68 -4.20 9.86
CA GLY A 338 10.34 -4.78 9.98
C GLY A 338 10.29 -6.30 9.77
N ALA A 339 11.26 -6.87 9.06
CA ALA A 339 11.44 -8.30 8.85
C ALA A 339 12.41 -8.95 9.87
N GLY A 340 12.79 -8.23 10.94
CA GLY A 340 13.63 -8.75 12.01
C GLY A 340 15.14 -8.58 11.80
N TRP A 341 15.57 -7.85 10.76
CA TRP A 341 16.99 -7.58 10.53
C TRP A 341 17.48 -6.40 11.36
N ALA A 342 18.59 -6.57 12.08
CA ALA A 342 19.22 -5.49 12.82
C ALA A 342 20.09 -4.63 11.89
N ILE A 343 19.54 -3.51 11.41
CA ILE A 343 20.25 -2.57 10.52
C ILE A 343 20.50 -1.26 11.25
N ASN A 344 21.77 -0.88 11.33
CA ASN A 344 22.19 0.34 12.01
C ASN A 344 22.34 1.55 11.07
N ALA A 345 22.37 1.32 9.75
CA ALA A 345 22.64 2.35 8.76
C ALA A 345 21.45 2.56 7.82
N ARG A 346 21.23 3.80 7.41
CA ARG A 346 20.21 4.14 6.40
C ARG A 346 20.64 3.56 5.04
N MET A 347 19.83 2.70 4.46
CA MET A 347 20.08 1.99 3.20
C MET A 347 19.32 2.68 2.07
N ARG A 348 19.83 3.83 1.65
CA ARG A 348 19.18 4.63 0.59
C ARG A 348 19.31 3.96 -0.77
N LEU A 349 18.22 3.98 -1.53
CA LEU A 349 18.19 3.42 -2.87
C LEU A 349 18.88 4.34 -3.90
N THR A 350 19.84 3.78 -4.63
CA THR A 350 20.34 4.41 -5.86
C THR A 350 19.34 4.24 -7.00
N ARG A 351 19.48 5.03 -8.06
CA ARG A 351 18.60 4.90 -9.24
C ARG A 351 18.75 3.55 -9.94
N GLN A 352 19.98 3.05 -10.04
CA GLN A 352 20.23 1.74 -10.66
C GLN A 352 19.55 0.62 -9.86
N GLN A 353 19.69 0.62 -8.54
CA GLN A 353 18.99 -0.34 -7.68
C GLN A 353 17.48 -0.21 -7.78
N ALA A 354 16.95 1.03 -7.82
CA ALA A 354 15.53 1.24 -7.97
C ALA A 354 14.98 0.65 -9.28
N ASP A 355 15.75 0.71 -10.37
CA ASP A 355 15.40 0.08 -11.64
C ASP A 355 15.61 -1.45 -11.59
N GLN A 356 16.57 -1.97 -10.83
CA GLN A 356 16.76 -3.42 -10.65
C GLN A 356 15.63 -4.06 -9.85
N PHE A 357 15.22 -3.45 -8.74
CA PHE A 357 14.17 -4.01 -7.88
C PHE A 357 12.80 -3.99 -8.55
N THR A 358 12.55 -3.01 -9.42
CA THR A 358 11.35 -2.98 -10.25
C THR A 358 11.73 -2.64 -11.68
N ASN A 359 11.83 -3.63 -12.55
CA ASN A 359 12.06 -3.41 -13.98
C ASN A 359 10.84 -3.81 -14.81
N ARG A 360 10.65 -3.04 -15.89
CA ARG A 360 9.75 -3.43 -16.96
C ARG A 360 10.60 -4.01 -18.09
N PRO A 361 10.47 -5.29 -18.44
CA PRO A 361 11.23 -5.87 -19.53
C PRO A 361 10.87 -5.13 -20.82
N LEU A 362 11.88 -4.88 -21.65
CA LEU A 362 11.62 -4.30 -22.97
C LEU A 362 10.87 -5.34 -23.80
N VAL A 363 9.70 -4.95 -24.29
CA VAL A 363 9.00 -5.74 -25.30
C VAL A 363 9.81 -5.60 -26.60
N PRO A 364 10.28 -6.70 -27.21
CA PRO A 364 11.03 -6.62 -28.46
C PRO A 364 10.20 -5.89 -29.52
N GLY A 365 10.83 -4.93 -30.22
CA GLY A 365 10.20 -4.13 -31.27
C GLY A 365 9.56 -2.79 -30.83
N VAL A 366 9.55 -2.45 -29.53
CA VAL A 366 9.03 -1.15 -29.07
C VAL A 366 10.16 -0.12 -28.92
N ILE A 367 10.17 0.88 -29.80
CA ILE A 367 11.11 2.02 -29.74
C ILE A 367 10.78 2.89 -28.52
N HIS A 368 11.75 3.06 -27.63
CA HIS A 368 11.61 3.90 -26.43
C HIS A 368 11.39 5.36 -26.83
N ARG A 369 10.17 5.89 -26.63
CA ARG A 369 9.87 7.30 -26.90
C ARG A 369 10.53 8.20 -25.84
N TRP A 370 11.72 8.71 -26.14
CA TRP A 370 12.53 9.59 -25.29
C TRP A 370 11.78 10.84 -24.78
N PHE A 371 10.76 11.31 -25.51
CA PHE A 371 9.88 12.43 -25.13
C PHE A 371 9.04 12.19 -23.86
N LYS A 372 8.95 10.96 -23.33
CA LYS A 372 8.27 10.67 -22.06
C LYS A 372 9.22 10.63 -20.85
N SER A 373 10.49 11.00 -21.01
CA SER A 373 11.41 11.03 -19.86
C SER A 373 10.98 12.10 -18.84
N PRO A 374 11.07 11.81 -17.53
CA PRO A 374 10.76 12.79 -16.48
C PRO A 374 11.61 14.05 -16.59
N LEU A 375 12.83 13.92 -17.12
CA LEU A 375 13.75 15.03 -17.39
C LEU A 375 13.22 15.95 -18.49
N PHE A 376 12.68 15.41 -19.58
CA PHE A 376 12.11 16.20 -20.67
C PHE A 376 10.85 16.96 -20.25
N LEU A 377 9.99 16.33 -19.44
CA LEU A 377 8.80 17.00 -18.91
C LEU A 377 9.16 18.10 -17.90
N GLY A 378 10.17 17.83 -17.05
CA GLY A 378 10.69 18.79 -16.08
C GLY A 378 11.38 19.98 -16.74
N THR A 379 12.21 19.76 -17.77
CA THR A 379 12.85 20.85 -18.52
C THR A 379 11.83 21.69 -19.27
N ILE A 380 10.78 21.09 -19.85
CA ILE A 380 9.67 21.84 -20.45
C ILE A 380 8.96 22.70 -19.40
N LEU A 381 8.64 22.17 -18.23
CA LEU A 381 7.98 22.93 -17.17
C LEU A 381 8.84 24.10 -16.69
N VAL A 382 10.16 23.90 -16.55
CA VAL A 382 11.11 24.95 -16.17
C VAL A 382 11.25 25.99 -17.28
N VAL A 383 11.35 25.58 -18.55
CA VAL A 383 11.42 26.50 -19.69
C VAL A 383 10.13 27.30 -19.84
N ILE A 384 8.97 26.68 -19.61
CA ILE A 384 7.67 27.36 -19.61
C ILE A 384 7.56 28.34 -18.44
N ALA A 385 8.03 27.97 -17.25
CA ALA A 385 8.05 28.86 -16.08
C ALA A 385 8.97 30.07 -16.30
N ILE A 386 10.17 29.85 -16.85
CA ILE A 386 11.12 30.90 -17.22
C ILE A 386 10.53 31.78 -18.34
N TRP A 387 9.91 31.18 -19.36
CA TRP A 387 9.26 31.92 -20.45
C TRP A 387 8.10 32.79 -19.94
N LEU A 388 7.26 32.26 -19.04
CA LEU A 388 6.19 33.03 -18.41
C LEU A 388 6.74 34.18 -17.54
N LEU A 389 7.77 33.94 -16.73
CA LEU A 389 8.42 35.00 -15.95
C LEU A 389 8.97 36.10 -16.86
N PHE A 390 9.69 35.74 -17.92
CA PHE A 390 10.21 36.72 -18.89
C PHE A 390 9.10 37.44 -19.67
N HIS A 391 8.03 36.76 -20.06
CA HIS A 391 6.95 37.37 -20.81
C HIS A 391 6.12 38.35 -19.97
N PHE A 392 5.97 38.09 -18.66
CA PHE A 392 5.26 38.97 -17.74
C PHE A 392 6.14 40.06 -17.11
N GLU A 393 7.46 39.88 -16.94
CA GLU A 393 8.36 40.92 -16.44
C GLU A 393 8.93 41.83 -17.54
N VAL A 394 9.20 41.33 -18.76
CA VAL A 394 9.92 42.11 -19.80
C VAL A 394 8.98 42.82 -20.79
N PHE A 395 7.71 42.42 -20.89
CA PHE A 395 6.71 43.15 -21.68
C PHE A 395 5.64 43.77 -20.77
N PRO A 396 5.93 44.89 -20.07
CA PRO A 396 4.85 45.73 -19.57
C PRO A 396 4.02 46.14 -20.78
N LEU A 397 2.71 45.88 -20.71
CA LEU A 397 1.76 46.32 -21.73
C LEU A 397 2.05 47.80 -22.03
N LYS A 398 2.39 48.10 -23.29
CA LYS A 398 2.57 49.48 -23.77
C LYS A 398 1.48 50.34 -23.14
N PRO A 399 1.81 51.39 -22.37
CA PRO A 399 0.79 52.26 -21.82
C PRO A 399 -0.02 52.78 -23.01
N LYS A 400 -1.35 52.64 -22.94
CA LYS A 400 -2.23 53.28 -23.91
C LYS A 400 -1.91 54.77 -23.88
N SER A 401 -1.36 55.30 -24.97
CA SER A 401 -1.23 56.73 -25.16
C SER A 401 -2.61 57.36 -25.01
N PRO A 402 -2.75 58.46 -24.25
CA PRO A 402 -4.02 59.16 -24.15
C PRO A 402 -4.45 59.62 -25.56
N LYS A 403 -5.74 59.44 -25.87
CA LYS A 403 -6.33 59.96 -27.11
C LYS A 403 -6.13 61.49 -27.16
N PRO A 404 -5.73 62.08 -28.30
CA PRO A 404 -5.41 63.50 -28.41
C PRO A 404 -6.62 64.46 -28.37
N ASP A 405 -7.80 64.01 -27.96
CA ASP A 405 -9.04 64.79 -28.11
C ASP A 405 -9.57 65.40 -26.79
N ALA A 406 -8.74 65.46 -25.74
CA ALA A 406 -9.15 66.00 -24.43
C ALA A 406 -8.21 67.09 -23.90
N ILE A 407 -7.66 67.93 -24.77
CA ILE A 407 -6.99 69.17 -24.38
C ILE A 407 -7.87 70.33 -24.84
N ASN A 408 -8.74 70.81 -23.95
CA ASN A 408 -9.37 72.12 -24.12
C ASN A 408 -8.33 73.20 -23.81
N PRO A 409 -7.94 74.06 -24.77
CA PRO A 409 -7.07 75.18 -24.46
C PRO A 409 -7.85 76.23 -23.64
N VAL A 410 -7.35 76.52 -22.43
CA VAL A 410 -7.79 77.68 -21.64
C VAL A 410 -7.21 78.93 -22.31
N PRO A 411 -8.02 79.92 -22.75
CA PRO A 411 -7.51 81.14 -23.36
C PRO A 411 -6.88 82.05 -22.28
N ILE A 412 -5.58 82.31 -22.43
CA ILE A 412 -4.83 83.33 -21.69
C ILE A 412 -4.96 84.64 -22.45
N VAL A 413 -6.08 85.36 -22.30
CA VAL A 413 -6.16 86.81 -22.51
C VAL A 413 -7.28 87.34 -21.62
N GLN A 414 -6.93 88.08 -20.57
CA GLN A 414 -7.86 89.02 -19.92
C GLN A 414 -7.53 90.43 -20.41
N PRO A 415 -8.53 91.25 -20.79
CA PRO A 415 -8.30 92.62 -21.23
C PRO A 415 -7.91 93.52 -20.05
N VAL A 416 -7.00 94.44 -20.33
CA VAL A 416 -6.57 95.52 -19.43
C VAL A 416 -7.77 96.43 -19.16
N GLU A 417 -8.27 96.42 -17.93
CA GLU A 417 -9.22 97.42 -17.45
C GLU A 417 -8.46 98.53 -16.72
N ASN A 418 -8.73 99.75 -17.16
CA ASN A 418 -8.03 100.98 -16.86
C ASN A 418 -8.86 101.75 -15.83
N THR A 419 -8.40 101.89 -14.59
CA THR A 419 -9.01 102.79 -13.60
C THR A 419 -7.96 103.39 -12.65
N LYS A 420 -7.59 104.63 -12.95
CA LYS A 420 -7.61 105.85 -12.10
C LYS A 420 -7.11 105.84 -10.64
N ASP A 421 -6.37 106.92 -10.37
CA ASP A 421 -6.27 107.73 -9.14
C ASP A 421 -5.41 107.23 -7.97
N LYS A 422 -4.13 107.68 -7.90
CA LYS A 422 -3.68 108.81 -7.07
C LYS A 422 -2.18 109.07 -7.21
#